data_AF-A0A7S3ZFE9-F1
#
_entry.id   AF-A0A7S3ZFE9-F1
#
_cell.length_a   1.000
_cell.length_b   1.000
_cell.length_c   1.000
_cell.angle_alpha   90.00
_cell.angle_beta   90.00
_cell.angle_gamma   90.00
#
_symmetry.space_group_name_H-M   'P 1'
#
loop_
_entity.id
_entity.type
_entity.pdbx_description
1 polymer ?
#
loop_
_entity_poly.entity_id
_entity_poly.type
_entity_poly.pdbx_seq_one_letter_code
_entity_poly.pdbx_strand_id
1 'polypeptide(L)'
;RIVHMSSAIGPVYVSKCSEKIQKLLTNPKVSLDDIEEFIGACKDILPGDAKKFQTAGLGTGSPYGISKACVNALMLLHARENPSLKINGTIPGYVATDLTRGLAEKKGKTLKDLGALTPEQGCYSAYEMLFRKSGVASGWLVGSDAVRSPLDRYRKPGTAAYNPTGML
;
A
#
# COMPACT_ATOMS: atom_id res chain seq x y z
N ARG A 1 14.43 -12.44 -4.61
CA ARG A 1 13.32 -11.84 -3.82
C ARG A 1 13.16 -10.41 -4.29
N ILE A 2 11.94 -9.90 -4.37
CA ILE A 2 11.65 -8.51 -4.76
C ILE A 2 10.71 -7.91 -3.72
N VAL A 3 10.96 -6.67 -3.32
CA VAL A 3 10.11 -5.93 -2.38
C VAL A 3 9.68 -4.61 -3.00
N HIS A 4 8.36 -4.44 -3.15
CA HIS A 4 7.73 -3.19 -3.57
C HIS A 4 7.55 -2.27 -2.36
N MET A 5 8.10 -1.05 -2.45
CA MET A 5 7.95 -0.06 -1.38
C MET A 5 6.61 0.68 -1.51
N SER A 6 5.60 0.20 -0.77
CA SER A 6 4.25 0.74 -0.77
C SER A 6 4.05 1.76 0.36
N SER A 7 2.82 1.93 0.83
CA SER A 7 2.43 2.79 1.94
C SER A 7 1.10 2.34 2.53
N ALA A 8 0.84 2.64 3.81
CA ALA A 8 -0.47 2.50 4.42
C ALA A 8 -1.56 3.29 3.67
N ILE A 9 -1.17 4.36 2.96
CA ILE A 9 -2.10 5.16 2.16
C ILE A 9 -2.67 4.37 0.97
N GLY A 10 -1.98 3.35 0.46
CA GLY A 10 -2.53 2.47 -0.59
C GLY A 10 -3.79 1.74 -0.12
N PRO A 11 -3.71 0.88 0.91
CA PRO A 11 -4.89 0.23 1.47
C PRO A 11 -5.95 1.19 2.01
N VAL A 12 -5.55 2.32 2.62
CA VAL A 12 -6.51 3.34 3.07
C VAL A 12 -7.25 3.97 1.89
N TYR A 13 -6.59 4.21 0.76
CA TYR A 13 -7.23 4.71 -0.45
C TYR A 13 -8.23 3.68 -0.98
N VAL A 14 -7.81 2.42 -1.11
CA VAL A 14 -8.68 1.32 -1.56
C VAL A 14 -9.92 1.20 -0.69
N SER A 15 -9.79 1.35 0.63
CA SER A 15 -10.91 1.31 1.59
C SER A 15 -11.97 2.39 1.38
N LYS A 16 -11.69 3.40 0.55
CA LYS A 16 -12.61 4.50 0.22
C LYS A 16 -13.17 4.39 -1.19
N CYS A 17 -12.69 3.45 -2.00
CA CYS A 17 -13.23 3.17 -3.31
C CYS A 17 -14.53 2.36 -3.21
N SER A 18 -15.29 2.30 -4.31
CA SER A 18 -16.43 1.41 -4.45
C SER A 18 -16.02 -0.07 -4.34
N GLU A 19 -16.96 -0.96 -4.02
CA GLU A 19 -16.69 -2.40 -3.95
C GLU A 19 -16.11 -2.96 -5.26
N LYS A 20 -16.54 -2.44 -6.41
CA LYS A 20 -16.00 -2.83 -7.72
C LYS A 20 -14.49 -2.56 -7.78
N ILE A 21 -14.07 -1.36 -7.40
CA ILE A 21 -12.67 -0.95 -7.43
C ILE A 21 -11.86 -1.64 -6.34
N GLN A 22 -12.44 -1.87 -5.15
CA GLN A 22 -11.80 -2.69 -4.11
C GLN A 22 -11.52 -4.10 -4.61
N LYS A 23 -12.50 -4.74 -5.25
CA LYS A 23 -12.33 -6.08 -5.86
C LYS A 23 -11.26 -6.06 -6.95
N LEU A 24 -11.23 -5.06 -7.82
CA LEU A 24 -10.21 -4.92 -8.87
C LEU A 24 -8.79 -4.81 -8.26
N LEU A 25 -8.58 -3.84 -7.36
CA LEU A 25 -7.25 -3.53 -6.81
C LEU A 25 -6.73 -4.56 -5.80
N THR A 26 -7.57 -5.51 -5.38
CA THR A 26 -7.18 -6.63 -4.53
C THR A 26 -7.25 -7.99 -5.22
N ASN A 27 -7.59 -8.01 -6.52
CA ASN A 27 -7.75 -9.25 -7.28
C ASN A 27 -6.39 -9.94 -7.48
N PRO A 28 -6.19 -11.18 -7.00
CA PRO A 28 -4.95 -11.93 -7.27
C PRO A 28 -4.73 -12.24 -8.76
N LYS A 29 -5.75 -12.04 -9.60
CA LYS A 29 -5.71 -12.20 -11.05
C LYS A 29 -5.69 -10.88 -11.83
N VAL A 30 -5.47 -9.74 -11.16
CA VAL A 30 -5.37 -8.44 -11.85
C VAL A 30 -4.36 -8.50 -13.00
N SER A 31 -4.67 -7.87 -14.12
CA SER A 31 -3.81 -7.73 -15.29
C SER A 31 -3.16 -6.35 -15.36
N LEU A 32 -2.19 -6.17 -16.26
CA LEU A 32 -1.63 -4.84 -16.52
C LEU A 32 -2.70 -3.91 -17.10
N ASP A 33 -3.50 -4.40 -18.04
CA ASP A 33 -4.60 -3.66 -18.66
C ASP A 33 -5.62 -3.18 -17.62
N ASP A 34 -6.00 -4.01 -16.64
CA ASP A 34 -6.90 -3.60 -15.55
C ASP A 34 -6.33 -2.41 -14.75
N ILE A 35 -5.01 -2.42 -14.51
CA ILE A 35 -4.31 -1.38 -13.76
C ILE A 35 -4.21 -0.10 -14.60
N GLU A 36 -3.91 -0.23 -15.90
CA GLU A 36 -3.82 0.89 -16.83
C GLU A 36 -5.17 1.55 -17.08
N GLU A 37 -6.25 0.77 -17.24
CA GLU A 37 -7.62 1.27 -17.35
C GLU A 37 -8.02 2.04 -16.08
N PHE A 38 -7.74 1.48 -14.89
CA PHE A 38 -7.97 2.19 -13.63
C PHE A 38 -7.19 3.50 -13.53
N ILE A 39 -5.93 3.53 -13.95
CA ILE A 39 -5.11 4.75 -13.99
C ILE A 39 -5.70 5.75 -14.99
N GLY A 40 -6.16 5.30 -16.16
CA GLY A 40 -6.84 6.12 -17.17
C GLY A 40 -8.07 6.81 -16.59
N ALA A 41 -8.97 6.03 -15.97
CA ALA A 41 -10.17 6.57 -15.32
C ALA A 41 -9.85 7.60 -14.22
N CYS A 42 -8.75 7.41 -13.47
CA CYS A 42 -8.29 8.41 -12.51
C CYS A 42 -7.73 9.67 -13.20
N LYS A 43 -6.98 9.53 -14.29
CA LYS A 43 -6.40 10.64 -15.05
C LYS A 43 -7.47 11.53 -15.69
N ASP A 44 -8.58 10.96 -16.14
CA ASP A 44 -9.69 11.72 -16.74
C ASP A 44 -10.34 12.70 -15.75
N ILE A 45 -10.19 12.47 -14.44
CA ILE A 45 -10.67 13.37 -13.39
C ILE A 45 -9.54 14.28 -12.90
N LEU A 46 -8.27 13.90 -13.06
CA LEU A 46 -7.14 14.71 -12.60
C LEU A 46 -6.76 15.84 -13.58
N PRO A 47 -6.26 16.98 -13.06
CA PRO A 47 -6.29 17.38 -11.66
C PRO A 47 -7.67 17.93 -11.28
N GLY A 48 -8.14 17.61 -10.07
CA GLY A 48 -9.24 18.34 -9.44
C GLY A 48 -10.56 17.59 -9.36
N ASP A 49 -11.26 17.86 -8.26
CA ASP A 49 -12.60 17.37 -7.92
C ASP A 49 -12.67 16.01 -7.21
N ALA A 50 -12.39 16.05 -5.90
CA ALA A 50 -12.60 14.91 -5.00
C ALA A 50 -14.06 14.40 -5.00
N LYS A 51 -15.04 15.26 -5.30
CA LYS A 51 -16.45 14.86 -5.38
C LYS A 51 -16.70 14.01 -6.63
N LYS A 52 -16.10 14.33 -7.77
CA LYS A 52 -16.14 13.48 -8.98
C LYS A 52 -15.52 12.11 -8.73
N PHE A 53 -14.36 12.05 -8.06
CA PHE A 53 -13.77 10.77 -7.65
C PHE A 53 -14.72 9.93 -6.80
N GLN A 54 -15.38 10.55 -5.82
CA GLN A 54 -16.33 9.86 -4.96
C GLN A 54 -17.56 9.38 -5.73
N THR A 55 -18.14 10.22 -6.59
CA THR A 55 -19.28 9.87 -7.46
C THR A 55 -18.94 8.72 -8.41
N ALA A 56 -17.72 8.70 -8.97
CA ALA A 56 -17.23 7.63 -9.84
C ALA A 56 -16.85 6.35 -9.07
N GLY A 57 -16.90 6.36 -7.73
CA GLY A 57 -16.48 5.23 -6.91
C GLY A 57 -14.97 4.98 -6.91
N LEU A 58 -14.17 5.97 -7.31
CA LEU A 58 -12.71 5.94 -7.41
C LEU A 58 -12.03 6.47 -6.14
N GLY A 59 -12.72 6.52 -4.99
CA GLY A 59 -12.09 6.89 -3.71
C GLY A 59 -11.88 8.39 -3.54
N THR A 60 -10.77 8.79 -2.91
CA THR A 60 -10.54 10.18 -2.48
C THR A 60 -9.85 11.06 -3.52
N GLY A 61 -9.42 10.49 -4.66
CA GLY A 61 -8.64 11.21 -5.67
C GLY A 61 -7.23 11.60 -5.22
N SER A 62 -6.71 11.07 -4.10
CA SER A 62 -5.34 11.30 -3.67
C SER A 62 -4.34 10.70 -4.67
N PRO A 63 -3.53 11.49 -5.41
CA PRO A 63 -2.59 10.94 -6.38
C PRO A 63 -1.58 9.97 -5.75
N TYR A 64 -1.14 10.29 -4.52
CA TYR A 64 -0.26 9.40 -3.76
C TYR A 64 -0.97 8.09 -3.39
N GLY A 65 -2.23 8.15 -2.95
CA GLY A 65 -3.03 6.95 -2.66
C GLY A 65 -3.28 6.08 -3.87
N ILE A 66 -3.66 6.68 -5.00
CA ILE A 66 -3.79 6.01 -6.31
C ILE A 66 -2.49 5.26 -6.63
N SER A 67 -1.35 5.97 -6.61
CA SER A 67 -0.07 5.37 -6.97
C SER A 67 0.29 4.17 -6.08
N LYS A 68 0.06 4.27 -4.76
CA LYS A 68 0.39 3.20 -3.80
C LYS A 68 -0.60 2.03 -3.87
N ALA A 69 -1.85 2.27 -4.24
CA ALA A 69 -2.79 1.20 -4.56
C ALA A 69 -2.36 0.44 -5.83
N CYS A 70 -1.94 1.14 -6.89
CA CYS A 70 -1.43 0.50 -8.11
C CYS A 70 -0.14 -0.29 -7.86
N VAL A 71 0.78 0.20 -7.01
CA VAL A 71 1.97 -0.57 -6.60
C VAL A 71 1.59 -1.91 -5.95
N ASN A 72 0.52 -1.93 -5.14
CA ASN A 72 0.04 -3.18 -4.54
C ASN A 72 -0.57 -4.13 -5.59
N ALA A 73 -1.31 -3.60 -6.57
CA ALA A 73 -1.84 -4.41 -7.68
C ALA A 73 -0.71 -4.98 -8.56
N LEU A 74 0.30 -4.17 -8.89
CA LEU A 74 1.50 -4.61 -9.61
C LEU A 74 2.28 -5.68 -8.83
N MET A 75 2.34 -5.58 -7.50
CA MET A 75 2.94 -6.62 -6.68
C MET A 75 2.21 -7.97 -6.85
N LEU A 76 0.87 -7.98 -6.87
CA LEU A 76 0.09 -9.21 -7.10
C LEU A 76 0.36 -9.79 -8.49
N LEU A 77 0.34 -8.95 -9.53
CA LEU A 77 0.66 -9.32 -10.91
C LEU A 77 2.05 -9.98 -10.99
N HIS A 78 3.09 -9.29 -10.52
CA HIS A 78 4.46 -9.79 -10.56
C HIS A 78 4.61 -11.10 -9.76
N ALA A 79 4.00 -11.18 -8.58
CA ALA A 79 4.04 -12.37 -7.74
C ALA A 79 3.42 -13.60 -8.43
N ARG A 80 2.33 -13.42 -9.18
CA ARG A 80 1.68 -14.46 -9.98
C ARG A 80 2.55 -14.90 -11.16
N GLU A 81 3.09 -13.94 -11.90
CA GLU A 81 3.84 -14.19 -13.14
C GLU A 81 5.25 -14.75 -12.91
N ASN A 82 5.78 -14.58 -11.71
CA ASN A 82 7.12 -15.02 -11.35
C ASN A 82 7.09 -15.97 -10.14
N PRO A 83 6.48 -17.17 -10.25
CA PRO A 83 6.26 -18.07 -9.11
C PRO A 83 7.56 -18.59 -8.49
N SER A 84 8.68 -18.58 -9.22
CA SER A 84 10.02 -18.91 -8.70
C SER A 84 10.59 -17.84 -7.77
N LEU A 85 10.04 -16.61 -7.80
CA LEU A 85 10.46 -15.49 -6.96
C LEU A 85 9.46 -15.28 -5.80
N LYS A 86 9.98 -14.84 -4.65
CA LYS A 86 9.15 -14.24 -3.60
C LYS A 86 9.10 -12.74 -3.82
N ILE A 87 7.91 -12.25 -4.18
CA ILE A 87 7.65 -10.85 -4.51
C ILE A 87 6.55 -10.36 -3.58
N ASN A 88 6.86 -9.34 -2.79
CA ASN A 88 6.00 -8.84 -1.74
C ASN A 88 6.07 -7.32 -1.66
N GLY A 89 5.20 -6.71 -0.86
CA GLY A 89 5.14 -5.27 -0.64
C GLY A 89 5.35 -4.96 0.83
N THR A 90 5.92 -3.79 1.11
CA THR A 90 6.15 -3.31 2.48
C THR A 90 5.58 -1.92 2.69
N ILE A 91 5.08 -1.68 3.89
CA ILE A 91 4.73 -0.37 4.41
C ILE A 91 5.81 0.02 5.42
N PRO A 92 6.68 0.98 5.12
CA PRO A 92 7.80 1.32 6.01
C PRO A 92 7.37 2.07 7.28
N GLY A 93 6.10 2.52 7.34
CA GLY A 93 5.57 3.35 8.42
C GLY A 93 5.66 4.84 8.09
N TYR A 94 5.42 5.68 9.09
CA TYR A 94 5.65 7.12 8.99
C TYR A 94 7.11 7.41 9.34
N VAL A 95 7.96 7.64 8.35
CA VAL A 95 9.42 7.66 8.52
C VAL A 95 9.95 9.07 8.35
N ALA A 96 10.82 9.50 9.27
CA ALA A 96 11.42 10.82 9.29
C ALA A 96 12.39 11.04 8.11
N THR A 97 11.82 11.47 6.99
CA THR A 97 12.51 11.75 5.72
C THR A 97 12.03 13.08 5.13
N ASP A 98 12.72 13.59 4.12
CA ASP A 98 12.32 14.81 3.42
C ASP A 98 10.90 14.73 2.83
N LEU A 99 10.47 13.54 2.39
CA LEU A 99 9.11 13.29 1.91
C LEU A 99 8.03 13.62 2.96
N THR A 100 8.35 13.40 4.25
CA THR A 100 7.41 13.61 5.37
C THR A 100 7.61 14.93 6.09
N ARG A 101 8.77 15.58 5.91
CA ARG A 101 9.19 16.79 6.64
C ARG A 101 8.14 17.89 6.53
N GLY A 102 7.69 18.19 5.31
CA GLY A 102 6.67 19.22 5.07
C GLY A 102 5.30 18.92 5.71
N LEU A 103 5.00 17.66 6.05
CA LEU A 103 3.77 17.31 6.78
C LEU A 103 3.84 17.68 8.27
N ALA A 104 5.05 17.66 8.85
CA ALA A 104 5.29 18.05 10.23
C ALA A 104 5.35 19.58 10.37
N GLU A 105 6.06 20.25 9.45
CA GLU A 105 6.21 21.70 9.42
C GLU A 105 4.86 22.42 9.30
N LYS A 106 3.96 21.93 8.42
CA LYS A 106 2.58 22.45 8.30
C LYS A 106 1.77 22.39 9.60
N LYS A 107 2.18 21.56 10.56
CA LYS A 107 1.55 21.39 11.87
C LYS A 107 2.32 22.09 12.99
N GLY A 108 3.39 22.83 12.67
CA GLY A 108 4.27 23.45 13.66
C GLY A 108 4.95 22.43 14.59
N LYS A 109 5.20 21.20 14.11
CA LYS A 109 5.74 20.09 14.89
C LYS A 109 6.98 19.51 14.22
N THR A 110 7.81 18.82 15.00
CA THR A 110 8.87 17.97 14.42
C THR A 110 8.30 16.62 14.01
N LEU A 111 9.03 15.90 13.15
CA LEU A 111 8.68 14.53 12.79
C LEU A 111 8.70 13.60 14.01
N LYS A 112 9.62 13.83 14.95
CA LYS A 112 9.70 13.10 16.22
C LYS A 112 8.43 13.31 17.07
N ASP A 113 7.91 14.54 17.15
CA ASP A 113 6.69 14.84 17.90
C ASP A 113 5.44 14.16 17.31
N LEU A 114 5.50 13.80 16.04
CA LEU A 114 4.45 13.04 15.34
C LEU A 114 4.65 11.53 15.42
N GLY A 115 5.65 11.06 16.18
CA GLY A 115 5.96 9.64 16.32
C GLY A 115 6.54 9.01 15.05
N ALA A 116 7.24 9.80 14.23
CA ALA A 116 7.92 9.26 13.06
C ALA A 116 9.06 8.32 13.47
N LEU A 117 9.17 7.22 12.73
CA LEU A 117 10.29 6.27 12.80
C LEU A 117 11.55 6.90 12.22
N THR A 118 12.72 6.44 12.66
CA THR A 118 13.98 6.75 11.95
C THR A 118 14.04 6.02 10.61
N PRO A 119 14.88 6.45 9.64
CA PRO A 119 15.11 5.71 8.41
C PRO A 119 15.48 4.23 8.63
N GLU A 120 16.32 3.94 9.62
CA GLU A 120 16.74 2.58 9.97
C GLU A 120 15.56 1.73 10.43
N GLN A 121 14.69 2.29 11.27
CA GLN A 121 13.44 1.64 11.70
C GLN A 121 12.48 1.44 10.52
N GLY A 122 12.40 2.40 9.61
CA GLY A 122 11.57 2.30 8.40
C GLY A 122 12.01 1.19 7.43
N CYS A 123 13.32 0.89 7.39
CA CYS A 123 13.88 -0.17 6.57
C CYS A 123 13.61 -1.58 7.11
N TYR A 124 13.21 -1.72 8.39
CA TYR A 124 13.06 -3.01 9.06
C TYR A 124 12.18 -3.99 8.27
N SER A 125 10.99 -3.57 7.85
CA SER A 125 10.06 -4.44 7.12
C SER A 125 10.60 -4.96 5.78
N ALA A 126 11.32 -4.11 5.04
CA ALA A 126 11.98 -4.51 3.79
C ALA A 126 13.15 -5.46 4.04
N TYR A 127 13.97 -5.17 5.04
CA TYR A 127 15.07 -6.03 5.45
C TYR A 127 14.58 -7.43 5.85
N GLU A 128 13.54 -7.51 6.68
CA GLU A 128 12.94 -8.78 7.10
C GLU A 128 12.44 -9.60 5.89
N MET A 129 11.75 -8.95 4.95
CA MET A 129 11.21 -9.63 3.76
C MET A 129 12.26 -10.05 2.74
N LEU A 130 13.37 -9.32 2.65
CA LEU A 130 14.47 -9.63 1.73
C LEU A 130 15.40 -10.71 2.28
N PHE A 131 15.69 -10.72 3.59
CA PHE A 131 16.82 -11.49 4.11
C PHE A 131 16.46 -12.49 5.20
N ARG A 132 15.42 -12.25 6.01
CA ARG A 132 15.24 -13.00 7.27
C ARG A 132 14.02 -13.90 7.30
N LYS A 133 12.88 -13.46 6.76
CA LYS A 133 11.65 -14.24 6.85
C LYS A 133 11.68 -15.47 5.95
N SER A 134 11.63 -16.64 6.57
CA SER A 134 11.31 -17.92 5.92
C SER A 134 9.78 -18.12 5.83
N GLY A 135 9.32 -19.00 4.95
CA GLY A 135 7.91 -19.40 4.88
C GLY A 135 6.93 -18.33 4.38
N VAL A 136 7.39 -17.16 3.94
CA VAL A 136 6.52 -16.11 3.40
C VAL A 136 6.07 -16.50 2.00
N ALA A 137 4.75 -16.47 1.77
CA ALA A 137 4.21 -16.61 0.44
C ALA A 137 4.52 -15.36 -0.42
N SER A 138 4.24 -15.46 -1.72
CA SER A 138 4.33 -14.32 -2.64
C SER A 138 3.02 -13.51 -2.59
N GLY A 139 3.06 -12.22 -2.94
CA GLY A 139 1.90 -11.34 -3.00
C GLY A 139 1.40 -10.81 -1.65
N TRP A 140 2.21 -10.86 -0.60
CA TRP A 140 1.87 -10.26 0.70
C TRP A 140 2.27 -8.80 0.76
N LEU A 141 1.40 -7.98 1.34
CA LEU A 141 1.75 -6.67 1.88
C LEU A 141 2.04 -6.82 3.38
N VAL A 142 3.12 -6.24 3.88
CA VAL A 142 3.44 -6.25 5.32
C VAL A 142 3.59 -4.83 5.88
N GLY A 143 3.24 -4.66 7.15
CA GLY A 143 3.41 -3.41 7.91
C GLY A 143 4.86 -3.14 8.31
N SER A 144 5.09 -2.03 9.01
CA SER A 144 6.42 -1.63 9.50
C SER A 144 6.99 -2.59 10.56
N ASP A 145 6.13 -3.42 11.15
CA ASP A 145 6.45 -4.55 12.04
C ASP A 145 6.71 -5.86 11.28
N ALA A 146 6.79 -5.82 9.94
CA ALA A 146 6.90 -6.96 9.04
C ALA A 146 5.72 -7.97 9.13
N VAL A 147 4.58 -7.58 9.69
CA VAL A 147 3.40 -8.44 9.83
C VAL A 147 2.42 -8.22 8.66
N ARG A 148 1.83 -9.31 8.14
CA ARG A 148 0.91 -9.28 6.99
C ARG A 148 -0.24 -8.31 7.23
N SER A 149 -0.48 -7.46 6.25
CA SER A 149 -1.50 -6.42 6.21
C SER A 149 -2.47 -6.69 5.05
N PRO A 150 -3.73 -6.24 5.17
CA PRO A 150 -4.69 -6.31 4.07
C PRO A 150 -4.38 -5.25 3.00
N LEU A 151 -4.89 -5.47 1.79
CA LEU A 151 -4.71 -4.57 0.65
C LEU A 151 -5.78 -3.48 0.54
N ASP A 152 -6.84 -3.57 1.34
CA ASP A 152 -8.06 -2.75 1.26
C ASP A 152 -8.35 -1.93 2.53
N ARG A 153 -7.50 -1.98 3.55
CA ARG A 153 -7.67 -1.21 4.79
C ARG A 153 -6.36 -1.07 5.57
N TYR A 154 -6.34 -0.13 6.50
CA TYR A 154 -5.22 0.03 7.41
C TYR A 154 -5.15 -1.13 8.42
N ARG A 155 -3.93 -1.62 8.67
CA ARG A 155 -3.61 -2.43 9.85
C ARG A 155 -2.59 -1.66 10.69
N LYS A 156 -2.89 -1.47 11.97
CA LYS A 156 -1.99 -0.83 12.93
C LYS A 156 -0.81 -1.77 13.24
N PRO A 157 0.45 -1.30 13.21
CA PRO A 157 1.58 -2.08 13.67
C PRO A 157 1.38 -2.60 15.11
N GLY A 158 1.80 -3.85 15.36
CA GLY A 158 1.60 -4.53 16.64
C GLY A 158 0.26 -5.24 16.82
N THR A 159 -0.70 -5.10 15.88
CA THR A 159 -1.92 -5.92 15.89
C THR A 159 -1.73 -7.23 15.14
N ALA A 160 -2.64 -8.19 15.38
CA ALA A 160 -2.63 -9.50 14.72
C ALA A 160 -2.48 -9.42 13.20
N ALA A 161 -1.84 -10.45 12.63
CA ALA A 161 -1.63 -10.57 11.20
C ALA A 161 -2.96 -10.66 10.44
N TYR A 162 -3.00 -10.06 9.25
CA TYR A 162 -4.14 -10.23 8.36
C TYR A 162 -4.22 -11.68 7.85
N ASN A 163 -5.35 -12.32 8.12
CA ASN A 163 -5.71 -13.60 7.54
C ASN A 163 -6.96 -13.39 6.65
N PRO A 164 -6.88 -13.59 5.32
CA PRO A 164 -8.01 -13.40 4.40
C PRO A 164 -9.15 -14.39 4.65
N THR A 165 -8.84 -15.55 5.24
CA THR A 165 -9.80 -16.52 5.75
C THR A 165 -9.84 -16.36 7.26
N GLY A 166 -10.83 -15.67 7.80
CA GLY A 166 -11.13 -15.74 9.22
C GLY A 166 -11.53 -17.17 9.60
N MET A 167 -10.56 -18.01 9.90
CA MET A 167 -10.69 -19.16 10.81
C MET A 167 -9.43 -19.15 11.67
N LEU A 168 -9.66 -19.02 12.97
CA LEU A 168 -8.74 -19.39 14.03
C LEU A 168 -8.45 -20.89 13.96
#